data_AF-A0A530RGI8-F1
#
_entry.id   AF-A0A530RGI8-F1
#
_cell.length_a   1.000
_cell.length_b   1.000
_cell.length_c   1.000
_cell.angle_alpha   90.00
_cell.angle_beta   90.00
_cell.angle_gamma   90.00
#
_symmetry.space_group_name_H-M   'P 1'
#
loop_
_entity.id
_entity.type
_entity.pdbx_description
1 polymer ?
#
loop_
_entity_poly.entity_id
_entity_poly.type
_entity_poly.pdbx_seq_one_letter_code
_entity_poly.pdbx_strand_id
1 'polypeptide(L)'
;MAAASSIIYATAAPSVVDAIPATAVPTFAKDSWKKHSLDAMLLDLPPEEAHRLRIEILAIIAAVKTMCARGDDFQTIRNFVRTRCEQNHMDWKRERGI
;
A
#
# COMPACT_ATOMS: atom_id res chain seq x y z
N MET A 1 54.23 43.69 13.75
CA MET A 1 53.09 44.61 14.02
C MET A 1 51.92 44.12 13.19
N ALA A 2 50.66 44.03 13.62
CA ALA A 2 49.98 43.88 14.90
C ALA A 2 48.55 43.45 14.47
N ALA A 3 47.91 42.59 15.27
CA ALA A 3 46.62 41.97 14.97
C ALA A 3 45.42 42.92 15.08
N ALA A 4 44.32 42.58 14.40
CA ALA A 4 42.96 42.79 14.90
C ALA A 4 42.00 41.76 14.30
N SER A 5 41.63 40.79 15.13
CA SER A 5 40.55 39.83 14.90
C SER A 5 39.19 40.52 14.99
N SER A 6 38.21 40.04 14.24
CA SER A 6 36.80 40.13 14.65
C SER A 6 36.14 38.80 14.34
N ILE A 7 35.98 38.06 15.42
CA ILE A 7 35.28 36.78 15.55
C ILE A 7 33.78 37.06 15.39
N ILE A 8 33.11 36.42 14.44
CA ILE A 8 31.68 36.18 14.59
C ILE A 8 31.52 34.82 15.24
N TYR A 9 31.05 34.89 16.48
CA TYR A 9 30.88 33.82 17.44
C TYR A 9 29.66 32.95 17.07
N ALA A 10 29.95 31.65 17.05
CA ALA A 10 29.15 30.49 17.41
C ALA A 10 27.61 30.51 17.27
N THR A 11 27.08 29.46 16.64
CA THR A 11 26.17 28.54 17.37
C THR A 11 26.39 27.11 16.88
N ALA A 12 26.43 26.20 17.85
CA ALA A 12 26.79 24.79 17.74
C ALA A 12 25.76 23.94 16.95
N ALA A 13 26.24 22.79 16.45
CA ALA A 13 25.50 21.65 15.89
C ALA A 13 24.50 21.02 16.90
N PRO A 14 23.64 20.00 16.61
CA PRO A 14 23.51 19.12 15.43
C PRO A 14 22.05 18.84 14.94
N SER A 15 21.95 18.07 13.85
CA SER A 15 20.82 17.31 13.25
C SER A 15 19.42 17.35 13.90
N VAL A 16 18.41 17.75 13.10
CA VAL A 16 17.01 17.34 13.30
C VAL A 16 16.41 16.88 11.97
N VAL A 17 15.86 15.69 12.05
CA VAL A 17 15.04 14.93 11.10
C VAL A 17 13.95 15.71 10.36
N ASP A 18 13.62 15.21 9.18
CA ASP A 18 12.31 15.21 8.50
C ASP A 18 11.35 16.39 8.70
N ALA A 19 11.17 17.18 7.63
CA ALA A 19 9.91 17.89 7.39
C ALA A 19 9.73 18.21 5.89
N ILE A 20 9.64 17.18 5.04
CA ILE A 20 8.88 17.34 3.79
C ILE A 20 7.41 17.32 4.21
N PRO A 21 6.60 18.36 3.91
CA PRO A 21 5.17 18.27 4.15
C PRO A 21 4.60 17.25 3.16
N ALA A 22 4.41 16.01 3.64
CA ALA A 22 3.64 14.97 2.99
C ALA A 22 2.14 15.32 3.06
N THR A 23 1.74 16.40 2.41
CA THR A 23 0.35 16.85 2.38
C THR A 23 -0.08 17.14 0.95
N ALA A 24 -0.43 16.06 0.24
CA ALA A 24 -1.56 16.02 -0.70
C ALA A 24 -1.67 14.61 -1.33
N VAL A 25 -1.82 13.57 -0.50
CA VAL A 25 -2.53 12.38 -0.98
C VAL A 25 -4.00 12.62 -0.68
N PRO A 26 -4.89 12.64 -1.69
CA PRO A 26 -6.29 12.99 -1.48
C PRO A 26 -6.93 12.04 -0.45
N THR A 27 -7.40 12.63 0.64
CA THR A 27 -8.04 12.00 1.79
C THR A 27 -9.45 11.48 1.49
N PHE A 28 -9.71 10.93 0.29
CA PHE A 28 -11.05 10.51 -0.14
C PHE A 28 -11.43 9.07 0.25
N ALA A 29 -10.65 8.40 1.11
CA ALA A 29 -10.94 7.00 1.47
C ALA A 29 -10.68 6.65 2.95
N LYS A 30 -10.52 7.64 3.84
CA LYS A 30 -10.05 7.37 5.20
C LYS A 30 -11.17 6.95 6.18
N ASP A 31 -12.43 7.25 5.89
CA ASP A 31 -13.49 7.23 6.92
C ASP A 31 -14.56 6.13 6.77
N SER A 32 -14.52 5.25 5.75
CA SER A 32 -15.49 4.13 5.62
C SER A 32 -14.89 2.73 5.80
N TRP A 33 -13.57 2.60 5.86
CA TRP A 33 -12.93 1.30 6.09
C TRP A 33 -12.73 1.13 7.59
N LYS A 34 -13.59 0.38 8.28
CA LYS A 34 -13.17 -0.25 9.54
C LYS A 34 -11.93 -1.07 9.19
N LYS A 35 -10.74 -0.53 9.50
CA LYS A 35 -9.44 -1.13 9.15
C LYS A 35 -9.22 -2.40 9.97
N HIS A 36 -9.93 -3.47 9.62
CA HIS A 36 -9.43 -4.79 9.90
C HIS A 36 -8.28 -5.02 8.91
N SER A 37 -7.11 -5.36 9.41
CA SER A 37 -6.01 -5.77 8.54
C SER A 37 -6.48 -6.97 7.72
N LEU A 38 -5.95 -7.11 6.50
CA LEU A 38 -6.21 -8.30 5.69
C LEU A 38 -5.92 -9.58 6.49
N ASP A 39 -4.85 -9.58 7.27
CA ASP A 39 -4.50 -10.70 8.14
C ASP A 39 -5.58 -10.99 9.19
N ALA A 40 -6.17 -9.96 9.81
CA ALA A 40 -7.27 -10.14 10.74
C ALA A 40 -8.51 -10.72 10.06
N MET A 41 -8.86 -10.24 8.86
CA MET A 41 -10.00 -10.79 8.11
C MET A 41 -9.78 -12.24 7.68
N LEU A 42 -8.53 -12.61 7.37
CA LEU A 42 -8.19 -13.99 6.99
C LEU A 42 -8.19 -14.94 8.19
N LEU A 43 -8.03 -14.44 9.44
CA LEU A 43 -8.14 -15.27 10.65
C LEU A 43 -9.58 -15.68 10.95
N ASP A 44 -10.57 -14.91 10.47
CA ASP A 44 -11.99 -15.23 10.66
C ASP A 44 -12.50 -16.31 9.69
N LEU A 45 -11.66 -16.77 8.76
CA LEU A 45 -11.99 -17.80 7.77
C LEU A 45 -11.43 -19.18 8.14
N PRO A 46 -12.06 -20.27 7.65
CA PRO A 46 -11.45 -21.60 7.71
C PRO A 46 -10.02 -21.58 7.12
N PRO A 47 -9.08 -22.37 7.66
CA PRO A 47 -7.67 -22.29 7.28
C PRO A 47 -7.44 -22.57 5.79
N GLU A 48 -8.21 -23.47 5.20
CA GLU A 48 -8.14 -23.80 3.77
C GLU A 48 -8.58 -22.61 2.89
N GLU A 49 -9.67 -21.95 3.26
CA GLU A 49 -10.20 -20.78 2.54
C GLU A 49 -9.28 -19.57 2.69
N ALA A 50 -8.79 -19.33 3.90
CA ALA A 50 -7.82 -18.28 4.18
C ALA A 50 -6.53 -18.49 3.38
N HIS A 51 -6.03 -19.73 3.31
CA HIS A 51 -4.83 -20.06 2.54
C HIS A 51 -5.03 -19.83 1.05
N ARG A 52 -6.17 -20.29 0.50
CA ARG A 52 -6.51 -20.06 -0.91
C ARG A 52 -6.59 -18.57 -1.24
N LEU A 53 -7.28 -17.77 -0.41
CA LEU A 53 -7.39 -16.33 -0.62
C LEU A 53 -6.03 -15.63 -0.51
N ARG A 54 -5.15 -16.06 0.40
CA ARG A 54 -3.77 -15.54 0.47
C ARG A 54 -3.02 -15.74 -0.84
N ILE A 55 -3.10 -16.94 -1.42
CA ILE A 55 -2.45 -17.25 -2.70
C ILE A 55 -2.99 -16.32 -3.81
N GLU A 56 -4.32 -16.16 -3.88
CA GLU A 56 -4.93 -15.32 -4.91
C GLU A 56 -4.59 -13.85 -4.76
N ILE A 57 -4.59 -13.32 -3.54
CA ILE A 57 -4.18 -11.94 -3.26
C ILE A 57 -2.72 -11.71 -3.66
N LEU A 58 -1.83 -12.65 -3.33
CA LEU A 58 -0.42 -12.56 -3.72
C LEU A 58 -0.25 -12.59 -5.25
N ALA A 59 -1.02 -13.44 -5.95
CA ALA A 59 -0.99 -13.49 -7.42
C ALA A 59 -1.48 -12.19 -8.05
N ILE A 60 -2.58 -11.60 -7.54
CA ILE A 60 -3.08 -10.30 -8.00
C ILE A 60 -2.04 -9.20 -7.76
N ILE A 61 -1.42 -9.15 -6.57
CA ILE A 61 -0.39 -8.15 -6.25
C ILE A 61 0.82 -8.31 -7.18
N ALA A 62 1.27 -9.54 -7.44
CA ALA A 62 2.38 -9.80 -8.36
C ALA A 62 2.07 -9.31 -9.78
N ALA A 63 0.88 -9.62 -10.30
CA ALA A 63 0.45 -9.14 -11.61
C ALA A 63 0.35 -7.61 -11.67
N VAL A 64 -0.24 -6.97 -10.65
CA VAL A 64 -0.30 -5.51 -10.54
C VAL A 64 1.09 -4.89 -10.55
N LYS A 65 2.08 -5.47 -9.83
CA LYS A 65 3.47 -4.99 -9.87
C LYS A 65 4.05 -5.04 -11.29
N THR A 66 3.80 -6.12 -12.04
CA THR A 66 4.23 -6.24 -13.44
C THR A 66 3.55 -5.21 -14.34
N MET A 67 2.25 -4.99 -14.17
CA MET A 67 1.47 -3.98 -14.92
C MET A 67 1.99 -2.56 -14.64
N CYS A 68 2.25 -2.24 -13.38
CA CYS A 68 2.87 -0.97 -13.00
C CYS A 68 4.26 -0.80 -13.64
N ALA A 69 5.09 -1.85 -13.63
CA ALA A 69 6.43 -1.80 -14.25
C ALA A 69 6.39 -1.63 -15.77
N ARG A 70 5.33 -2.12 -16.42
CA ARG A 70 5.07 -1.91 -17.86
C ARG A 70 4.56 -0.49 -18.17
N GLY A 71 4.07 0.24 -17.16
CA GLY A 71 3.47 1.55 -17.33
C GLY A 71 1.99 1.52 -17.71
N ASP A 72 1.28 0.43 -17.38
CA ASP A 72 -0.17 0.36 -17.57
C ASP A 72 -0.86 1.46 -16.76
N ASP A 73 -1.92 2.04 -17.33
CA ASP A 73 -2.67 3.08 -16.66
C ASP A 73 -3.52 2.51 -15.50
N PHE A 74 -3.90 3.41 -14.60
CA PHE A 74 -4.64 3.04 -13.40
C PHE A 74 -6.01 2.40 -13.68
N GLN A 75 -6.71 2.79 -14.76
CA GLN A 75 -8.00 2.17 -15.07
C GLN A 75 -7.81 0.74 -15.57
N THR A 76 -6.79 0.49 -16.38
CA THR A 76 -6.42 -0.86 -16.82
C THR A 76 -6.09 -1.76 -15.62
N ILE A 77 -5.26 -1.27 -14.69
CA ILE A 77 -4.91 -1.99 -13.46
C ILE A 77 -6.15 -2.25 -12.58
N ARG A 78 -7.00 -1.23 -12.39
CA ARG A 78 -8.24 -1.35 -11.61
C ARG A 78 -9.19 -2.38 -12.22
N ASN A 79 -9.35 -2.36 -13.54
CA ASN A 79 -10.21 -3.30 -14.25
C ASN A 79 -9.69 -4.73 -14.10
N PHE A 80 -8.38 -4.94 -14.23
CA PHE A 80 -7.76 -6.24 -13.98
C PHE A 80 -8.08 -6.77 -12.58
N VAL A 81 -7.85 -5.97 -11.53
CA VAL A 81 -8.13 -6.37 -10.15
C VAL A 81 -9.60 -6.72 -9.97
N ARG A 82 -10.51 -5.89 -10.51
CA ARG A 82 -11.96 -6.11 -10.44
C ARG A 82 -12.35 -7.44 -11.07
N THR A 83 -11.90 -7.69 -12.30
CA THR A 83 -12.19 -8.94 -13.02
C THR A 83 -11.66 -10.16 -12.27
N ARG A 84 -10.47 -10.09 -11.66
CA ARG A 84 -9.93 -11.19 -10.85
C ARG A 84 -10.77 -11.45 -9.60
N CYS A 85 -11.22 -10.41 -8.91
CA CYS A 85 -12.11 -10.55 -7.75
C CYS A 85 -13.47 -11.16 -8.13
N GLU A 86 -14.06 -10.70 -9.24
CA GLU A 86 -15.32 -11.26 -9.76
C GLU A 86 -15.18 -12.74 -10.12
N GLN A 87 -14.09 -13.11 -10.81
CA GLN A 87 -13.82 -14.50 -11.16
C GLN A 87 -13.67 -15.37 -9.90
N ASN A 88 -12.89 -14.92 -8.91
CA ASN A 88 -12.70 -15.65 -7.66
C ASN A 88 -14.02 -15.87 -6.91
N HIS A 89 -14.90 -14.87 -6.90
CA HIS A 89 -16.24 -14.99 -6.33
C HIS A 89 -17.10 -16.03 -7.06
N MET A 90 -17.04 -16.04 -8.40
CA MET A 90 -17.77 -17.02 -9.21
C MET A 90 -17.23 -18.44 -9.02
N ASP A 91 -15.91 -18.60 -8.89
CA ASP A 91 -15.29 -19.90 -8.63
C ASP A 91 -15.67 -20.41 -7.23
N TRP A 92 -15.68 -19.53 -6.22
CA TRP A 92 -16.14 -19.84 -4.87
C TRP A 92 -17.59 -20.31 -4.85
N LYS A 93 -18.48 -19.64 -5.59
CA LYS A 93 -19.89 -20.05 -5.72
C LYS A 93 -20.01 -21.43 -6.36
N ARG A 94 -19.28 -21.67 -7.45
CA ARG A 94 -19.27 -22.97 -8.16
C ARG A 94 -18.84 -24.11 -7.25
N GLU A 95 -17.79 -23.92 -6.47
CA GLU A 95 -17.29 -24.94 -5.54
C GLU A 95 -18.28 -25.25 -4.41
N ARG A 96 -19.13 -24.29 -4.05
CA ARG A 96 -20.17 -24.47 -3.04
C ARG A 96 -21.54 -24.86 -3.60
N GLY A 97 -21.67 -24.97 -4.92
CA GLY A 97 -22.93 -25.30 -5.60
C GLY A 97 -24.02 -24.22 -5.44
N ILE A 98 -23.64 -22.94 -5.34
CA ILE A 98 -24.51 -21.77 -5.15
C ILE A 98 -24.67 -20.99 -6.46
#